data_AF-A0A6G3WV20-F1
#
_entry.id   AF-A0A6G3WV20-F1
#
_cell.length_a   1.000
_cell.length_b   1.000
_cell.length_c   1.000
_cell.angle_alpha   90.00
_cell.angle_beta   90.00
_cell.angle_gamma   90.00
#
_symmetry.space_group_name_H-M   'P 1'
#
loop_
_entity.id
_entity.type
_entity.pdbx_description
1 polymer ?
#
loop_
_entity_poly.entity_id
_entity_poly.type
_entity_poly.pdbx_seq_one_letter_code
_entity_poly.pdbx_strand_id
1 'polypeptide(L)' 'VLSLITALLAMSGGRIPPVTELDEPTENISAMRLVHTTPARADVGVAQINGFGFGGLNAVAIVEAAR' A
#
# COMPACT_ATOMS: atom_id res chain seq x y z
N VAL A 1 -5.83 -11.48 -0.02
CA VAL A 1 -6.48 -11.32 1.30
C VAL A 1 -5.63 -10.50 2.26
N LEU A 2 -4.38 -10.89 2.53
CA LEU A 2 -3.51 -10.17 3.49
C LEU A 2 -3.33 -8.68 3.15
N SER A 3 -3.10 -8.31 1.89
CA SER A 3 -2.91 -6.91 1.49
C SER A 3 -4.12 -6.01 1.79
N LEU A 4 -5.33 -6.54 1.70
CA LEU A 4 -6.55 -5.81 2.06
C LEU A 4 -6.59 -5.55 3.57
N ILE A 5 -6.31 -6.58 4.38
CA ILE A 5 -6.26 -6.45 5.85
C ILE A 5 -5.20 -5.43 6.25
N THR A 6 -4.00 -5.49 5.65
CA THR A 6 -2.92 -4.53 5.90
C THR A 6 -3.34 -3.10 5.55
N ALA A 7 -4.02 -2.88 4.42
CA ALA A 7 -4.52 -1.56 4.04
C ALA A 7 -5.54 -1.03 5.05
N LEU A 8 -6.50 -1.85 5.48
CA LEU A 8 -7.52 -1.45 6.46
C LEU A 8 -6.90 -1.11 7.83
N LEU A 9 -5.91 -1.89 8.28
CA LEU A 9 -5.18 -1.59 9.52
C LEU A 9 -4.37 -0.29 9.40
N ALA A 10 -3.73 -0.05 8.25
CA ALA A 10 -2.99 1.19 8.00
C ALA A 10 -3.92 2.41 7.97
N MET A 11 -5.08 2.30 7.34
CA MET A 11 -6.12 3.34 7.33
C MET A 11 -6.64 3.63 8.74
N SER A 12 -6.99 2.58 9.50
CA SER A 12 -7.52 2.72 10.86
C SER A 12 -6.49 3.30 11.84
N GLY A 13 -5.22 2.93 11.73
CA GLY A 13 -4.15 3.39 12.63
C GLY A 13 -3.39 4.63 12.16
N GLY A 14 -3.68 5.13 10.96
CA GLY A 14 -2.95 6.24 10.33
C GLY A 14 -1.45 6.00 10.13
N ARG A 15 -1.03 4.73 10.10
CA ARG A 15 0.39 4.33 10.03
C ARG A 15 0.58 3.33 8.90
N ILE A 16 1.35 3.74 7.89
CA ILE A 16 1.66 2.94 6.70
C ILE A 16 2.99 2.21 6.95
N PRO A 17 3.03 0.87 6.92
CA PRO A 17 4.27 0.14 7.11
C PRO A 17 5.21 0.33 5.92
N PRO A 18 6.54 0.31 6.13
CA PRO A 18 7.49 0.34 5.04
C PRO A 18 7.53 -1.00 4.31
N VAL A 19 7.89 -0.95 3.03
CA VAL A 19 8.43 -2.12 2.34
C VAL A 19 9.79 -2.45 2.99
N THR A 20 9.88 -3.64 3.58
CA THR A 20 11.11 -4.13 4.22
C THR A 20 12.14 -4.49 3.16
N GLU A 21 13.43 -4.33 3.48
CA GLU A 21 14.56 -4.61 2.57
C GLU A 21 14.58 -3.74 1.30
N LEU A 22 13.82 -2.63 1.28
CA LEU A 22 13.89 -1.61 0.24
C LEU A 22 14.61 -0.37 0.78
N ASP A 23 15.93 -0.34 0.61
CA ASP A 23 16.73 0.81 1.06
C ASP A 23 16.69 1.94 0.01
N GLU A 24 16.98 1.63 -1.24
CA GLU A 24 17.04 2.59 -2.34
C GLU A 24 16.13 2.16 -3.51
N PRO A 25 15.04 2.89 -3.79
CA PRO A 25 14.21 2.68 -4.97
C PRO A 25 15.01 2.91 -6.26
N THR A 26 14.69 2.16 -7.31
CA THR A 26 15.29 2.39 -8.64
C THR A 26 14.76 3.69 -9.26
N GLU A 27 15.52 4.25 -10.20
CA GLU A 27 15.14 5.48 -10.90
C GLU A 27 13.77 5.36 -11.61
N ASN A 28 13.44 4.15 -12.11
CA ASN A 28 12.19 3.87 -12.82
C ASN A 28 10.93 4.08 -11.96
N ILE A 29 11.04 4.05 -10.64
CA ILE A 29 9.92 4.23 -9.70
C ILE A 29 10.07 5.49 -8.86
N SER A 30 11.02 6.37 -9.21
CA SER A 30 11.31 7.61 -8.48
C SER A 30 10.13 8.58 -8.39
N ALA A 31 9.20 8.53 -9.34
CA ALA A 31 7.97 9.32 -9.31
C ALA A 31 6.97 8.83 -8.24
N MET A 32 7.13 7.62 -7.71
CA MET A 32 6.28 7.07 -6.66
C MET A 32 6.80 7.45 -5.28
N ARG A 33 5.90 7.86 -4.39
CA ARG A 33 6.20 8.04 -2.96
C ARG A 33 6.10 6.71 -2.23
N LEU A 34 7.12 5.86 -2.40
CA LEU A 34 7.19 4.59 -1.71
C LEU A 34 7.47 4.81 -0.22
N VAL A 35 6.77 4.08 0.65
CA VAL A 35 7.12 4.02 2.07
C VAL A 35 8.12 2.90 2.24
N HIS A 36 9.35 3.25 2.57
CA HIS A 36 10.49 2.34 2.67
C HIS A 36 11.43 2.82 3.79
N THR A 37 12.26 1.93 4.35
CA THR A 37 13.10 2.11 5.55
C THR A 37 12.34 2.44 6.86
N THR A 38 11.45 3.43 6.84
CA THR A 38 10.68 3.88 8.00
C THR A 38 9.18 4.00 7.68
N PRO A 39 8.31 3.71 8.65
CA PRO A 39 6.86 3.87 8.50
C PRO A 39 6.46 5.33 8.29
N ALA A 40 5.47 5.56 7.44
CA ALA A 40 4.86 6.87 7.25
C ALA A 40 3.59 7.03 8.11
N ARG A 41 3.22 8.28 8.40
CA ARG A 41 1.92 8.63 8.98
C ARG A 41 1.08 9.39 7.96
N ALA A 42 -0.19 9.02 7.85
CA ALA A 42 -1.15 9.69 6.98
C ALA A 42 -2.58 9.40 7.44
N ASP A 43 -3.46 10.39 7.28
CA ASP A 43 -4.91 10.16 7.31
C ASP A 43 -5.35 9.65 5.93
N VAL A 44 -5.70 8.38 5.84
CA VAL A 44 -5.99 7.70 4.57
C VAL A 44 -7.49 7.44 4.47
N GLY A 45 -8.19 8.31 3.73
CA GLY A 45 -9.62 8.18 3.49
C GLY A 45 -9.99 7.11 2.45
N VAL A 46 -9.13 6.88 1.46
CA VAL A 46 -9.34 5.90 0.38
C VAL A 46 -8.05 5.11 0.13
N ALA A 47 -8.18 3.80 -0.05
CA ALA A 47 -7.07 2.93 -0.44
C ALA A 47 -7.42 2.08 -1.66
N GLN A 48 -6.44 1.89 -2.54
CA GLN A 48 -6.48 0.96 -3.65
C GLN A 48 -5.54 -0.21 -3.37
N ILE A 49 -6.05 -1.44 -3.55
CA ILE A 49 -5.31 -2.67 -3.35
C ILE A 49 -5.29 -3.42 -4.67
N ASN A 50 -4.09 -3.54 -5.25
CA ASN A 50 -3.87 -4.25 -6.50
C ASN A 50 -3.46 -5.71 -6.23
N GLY A 51 -3.97 -6.64 -7.05
CA GLY A 51 -3.60 -8.05 -7.05
C GLY A 51 -3.36 -8.57 -8.46
N PHE A 52 -2.25 -9.29 -8.63
CA PHE A 52 -1.81 -9.85 -9.91
C PHE A 52 -1.57 -11.35 -9.73
N GLY A 53 -2.09 -12.18 -10.64
CA GLY A 53 -2.04 -13.64 -10.55
C GLY A 53 -1.72 -14.33 -11.88
N PHE A 54 -1.55 -15.66 -11.81
CA PHE A 54 -1.28 -16.49 -12.97
C PHE A 54 -2.33 -16.35 -14.07
N GLY A 55 -1.91 -16.54 -15.33
CA GLY A 55 -2.78 -16.40 -16.49
C GLY A 55 -3.14 -14.95 -16.82
N GLY A 56 -2.42 -13.97 -16.27
CA GLY A 56 -2.69 -12.55 -16.50
C GLY A 56 -3.91 -12.02 -15.73
N LEU A 57 -4.28 -12.69 -14.62
CA LEU A 57 -5.35 -12.20 -13.76
C LEU A 57 -4.94 -10.88 -13.11
N ASN A 58 -5.78 -9.86 -13.27
CA ASN A 58 -5.65 -8.56 -12.62
C ASN A 58 -6.91 -8.29 -11.81
N ALA A 59 -6.76 -7.94 -10.53
CA ALA A 59 -7.86 -7.58 -9.66
C ALA A 59 -7.53 -6.30 -8.88
N VAL A 60 -8.52 -5.43 -8.71
CA VAL A 60 -8.39 -4.18 -7.95
C VAL A 60 -9.55 -4.07 -6.98
N ALA A 61 -9.24 -3.83 -5.71
CA ALA A 61 -10.21 -3.43 -4.70
C ALA A 61 -9.95 -1.97 -4.32
N ILE A 62 -11.02 -1.17 -4.23
CA ILE A 62 -10.97 0.21 -3.71
C ILE A 62 -11.87 0.24 -2.48
N VAL A 63 -11.35 0.78 -1.39
CA VAL A 63 -12.07 0.88 -0.11
C VAL A 63 -11.99 2.30 0.42
N GLU A 64 -13.04 2.71 1.11
CA GLU A 64 -13.13 4.00 1.80
C GLU A 64 -13.23 3.76 3.31
N ALA A 65 -12.64 4.66 4.10
CA ALA A 65 -12.77 4.62 5.54
C ALA A 65 -14.23 4.88 5.96
N ALA A 66 -14.81 3.99 6.76
CA ALA A 66 -16.07 4.24 7.43
C ALA A 66 -15.82 5.28 8.53
N ARG A 67 -16.39 6.48 8.37
CA ARG A 67 -16.30 7.59 9.33
C ARG A 67 -17.49 7.61 10.27
#